data_AF-A0A8T4DUJ9-F1
#
_entry.id   AF-A0A8T4DUJ9-F1
#
_cell.length_a   1.000
_cell.length_b   1.000
_cell.length_c   1.000
_cell.angle_alpha   90.00
_cell.angle_beta   90.00
_cell.angle_gamma   90.00
#
_symmetry.space_group_name_H-M   'P 1'
#
loop_
_entity.id
_entity.type
_entity.pdbx_description
1 polymer ?
#
loop_
_entity_poly.entity_id
_entity_poly.type
_entity_poly.pdbx_seq_one_letter_code
_entity_poly.pdbx_strand_id
1 'polypeptide(L)'
;MADTDTDEITVDVTVASQTRIDVNPKSITWGATEPGTTNDTHFSLEMENIGTRNISTVYVDASNAASDPFSTADPANYNATEYVLLNNTETATFYYADSLSWNESKPGYIIPPSGWTEGDSTGYFGKFRTVSLSSGTADVGQQYYWFTAQDADAGNCSNGTVYIATSPKTDSASGQTDFSSHTGDALTEDANQDWGYTDISNGGDAAMQDYAVGVSADCSQVIIFRYNYNLCSSCSNVDYLYDDTLTPGNKTFYWVALKVPQGVPDGNMDTGIFTFTAEGN
;
A
#
# COMPACT_ATOMS: atom_id res chain seq x y z
N MET A 1 70.79 34.23 10.06
CA MET A 1 69.40 34.09 10.52
C MET A 1 68.63 33.49 9.36
N ALA A 2 67.89 32.40 9.57
CA ALA A 2 67.05 31.86 8.52
C ALA A 2 65.83 32.79 8.41
N ASP A 3 65.65 33.37 7.23
CA ASP A 3 64.50 34.20 6.91
C ASP A 3 63.40 33.26 6.42
N THR A 4 62.28 33.22 7.12
CA THR A 4 61.12 32.42 6.73
C THR A 4 60.04 33.40 6.29
N ASP A 5 59.64 33.28 5.02
CA ASP A 5 58.55 34.03 4.41
C ASP A 5 57.36 33.08 4.24
N THR A 6 56.18 33.50 4.66
CA THR A 6 54.94 32.72 4.57
C THR A 6 53.84 33.59 4.03
N ASP A 7 53.09 33.04 3.09
CA ASP A 7 51.91 33.64 2.49
C ASP A 7 50.72 32.70 2.66
N GLU A 8 49.54 33.26 2.92
CA GLU A 8 48.31 32.51 3.16
C GLU A 8 47.20 32.98 2.23
N ILE A 9 46.39 32.02 1.76
CA ILE A 9 45.16 32.30 1.02
C ILE A 9 43.98 31.71 1.77
N THR A 10 42.91 32.50 1.89
CA THR A 10 41.62 32.04 2.40
C THR A 10 40.76 31.57 1.25
N VAL A 11 40.18 30.38 1.38
CA VAL A 11 39.25 29.80 0.41
C VAL A 11 37.91 29.58 1.11
N ASP A 12 36.88 30.26 0.62
CA ASP A 12 35.51 30.13 1.12
C ASP A 12 34.63 29.40 0.10
N VAL A 13 33.91 28.38 0.56
CA VAL A 13 32.96 27.60 -0.25
C VAL A 13 31.61 27.59 0.45
N THR A 14 30.56 27.94 -0.29
CA THR A 14 29.16 27.81 0.17
C THR A 14 28.47 26.70 -0.61
N VAL A 15 27.88 25.74 0.10
CA VAL A 15 27.14 24.62 -0.49
C VAL A 15 25.64 24.84 -0.30
N ALA A 16 24.86 24.61 -1.35
CA ALA A 16 23.40 24.72 -1.29
C ALA A 16 22.78 23.57 -0.49
N SER A 17 21.72 23.89 0.24
CA SER A 17 20.91 22.94 0.98
C SER A 17 20.05 22.08 0.03
N GLN A 18 20.13 20.75 0.16
CA GLN A 18 19.36 19.80 -0.64
C GLN A 18 18.98 18.56 0.17
N THR A 19 17.74 18.12 0.04
CA THR A 19 17.26 16.80 0.50
C THR A 19 17.26 15.86 -0.71
N ARG A 20 18.08 14.81 -0.67
CA ARG A 20 18.22 13.87 -1.80
C ARG A 20 18.50 12.47 -1.29
N ILE A 21 17.86 11.49 -1.90
CA ILE A 21 18.07 10.06 -1.63
C ILE A 21 18.62 9.35 -2.85
N ASP A 22 19.37 8.28 -2.61
CA ASP A 22 19.69 7.27 -3.60
C ASP A 22 19.23 5.89 -3.09
N VAL A 23 18.41 5.20 -3.88
CA VAL A 23 17.88 3.86 -3.54
C VAL A 23 18.53 2.81 -4.44
N ASN A 24 19.07 1.74 -3.85
CA ASN A 24 19.73 0.64 -4.56
C ASN A 24 19.26 -0.74 -4.04
N PRO A 25 19.11 -1.76 -4.90
CA PRO A 25 19.23 -1.70 -6.36
C PRO A 25 18.09 -0.89 -7.02
N LYS A 26 18.31 -0.44 -8.27
CA LYS A 26 17.30 0.30 -9.06
C LYS A 26 16.19 -0.58 -9.64
N SER A 27 16.36 -1.89 -9.58
CA SER A 27 15.38 -2.87 -10.05
C SER A 27 15.52 -4.15 -9.25
N ILE A 28 14.39 -4.77 -8.95
CA ILE A 28 14.31 -6.10 -8.36
C ILE A 28 13.55 -6.98 -9.35
N THR A 29 13.97 -8.23 -9.47
CA THR A 29 13.29 -9.21 -10.32
C THR A 29 13.20 -10.51 -9.55
N TRP A 30 11.98 -11.01 -9.38
CA TRP A 30 11.75 -12.36 -8.89
C TRP A 30 11.77 -13.33 -10.07
N GLY A 31 12.15 -14.58 -9.79
CA GLY A 31 11.93 -15.68 -10.72
C GLY A 31 10.46 -16.05 -10.83
N ALA A 32 10.16 -17.14 -11.56
CA ALA A 32 8.82 -17.68 -11.61
C ALA A 32 8.32 -17.99 -10.18
N THR A 33 7.18 -17.39 -9.83
CA THR A 33 6.53 -17.55 -8.51
C THR A 33 5.16 -18.16 -8.74
N GLU A 34 4.86 -19.24 -8.03
CA GLU A 34 3.57 -19.92 -8.14
C GLU A 34 2.47 -19.06 -7.48
N PRO A 35 1.30 -18.87 -8.14
CA PRO A 35 0.18 -18.16 -7.52
C PRO A 35 -0.27 -18.81 -6.20
N GLY A 36 -0.67 -17.97 -5.25
CA GLY A 36 -1.06 -18.40 -3.91
C GLY A 36 0.12 -18.68 -2.97
N THR A 37 1.36 -18.45 -3.38
CA THR A 37 2.55 -18.66 -2.53
C THR A 37 3.14 -17.35 -2.02
N THR A 38 3.66 -17.39 -0.80
CA THR A 38 4.58 -16.38 -0.30
C THR A 38 5.97 -16.76 -0.78
N ASN A 39 6.69 -15.84 -1.43
CA ASN A 39 8.10 -16.06 -1.68
C ASN A 39 8.88 -15.65 -0.42
N ASP A 40 9.43 -16.63 0.30
CA ASP A 40 10.24 -16.39 1.51
C ASP A 40 11.57 -15.67 1.19
N THR A 41 11.89 -15.45 -0.09
CA THR A 41 13.04 -14.65 -0.50
C THR A 41 12.70 -13.17 -0.39
N HIS A 42 13.26 -12.53 0.64
CA HIS A 42 13.25 -11.08 0.75
C HIS A 42 14.43 -10.46 -0.01
N PHE A 43 14.21 -9.31 -0.62
CA PHE A 43 15.29 -8.47 -1.15
C PHE A 43 15.48 -7.25 -0.29
N SER A 44 16.73 -6.86 -0.06
CA SER A 44 17.05 -5.61 0.62
C SER A 44 17.15 -4.46 -0.37
N LEU A 45 16.62 -3.31 0.04
CA LEU A 45 16.78 -2.00 -0.57
C LEU A 45 17.63 -1.16 0.37
N GLU A 46 18.78 -0.68 -0.11
CA GLU A 46 19.60 0.31 0.58
C GLU A 46 19.17 1.70 0.14
N MET A 47 18.91 2.58 1.10
CA MET A 47 18.68 4.00 0.86
C MET A 47 19.78 4.82 1.53
N GLU A 48 20.43 5.69 0.76
CA GLU A 48 21.46 6.62 1.24
C GLU A 48 20.94 8.06 1.14
N ASN A 49 21.23 8.85 2.18
CA ASN A 49 21.08 10.31 2.09
C ASN A 49 22.28 10.91 1.35
N ILE A 50 22.11 11.17 0.06
CA ILE A 50 23.09 11.84 -0.80
C ILE A 50 22.91 13.37 -0.84
N GLY A 51 22.05 13.91 0.02
CA GLY A 51 21.79 15.33 0.18
C GLY A 51 22.82 16.04 1.05
N THR A 52 22.53 17.29 1.40
CA THR A 52 23.35 18.13 2.28
C THR A 52 22.64 18.47 3.59
N ARG A 53 21.44 17.90 3.80
CA ARG A 53 20.64 18.02 5.03
C ARG A 53 20.19 16.67 5.54
N ASN A 54 19.80 16.64 6.81
CA ASN A 54 19.19 15.46 7.41
C ASN A 54 17.83 15.19 6.77
N ILE A 55 17.53 13.93 6.52
CA ILE A 55 16.19 13.44 6.21
C ILE A 55 15.55 13.03 7.53
N SER A 56 14.28 13.40 7.72
CA SER A 56 13.48 13.00 8.88
C SER A 56 12.51 11.89 8.56
N THR A 57 11.89 11.95 7.37
CA THR A 57 10.81 11.05 7.00
C THR A 57 10.97 10.56 5.58
N VAL A 58 10.55 9.32 5.34
CA VAL A 58 10.45 8.74 4.00
C VAL A 58 9.13 7.98 3.89
N TYR A 59 8.37 8.26 2.85
CA TYR A 59 7.17 7.51 2.48
C TYR A 59 7.27 7.01 1.04
N VAL A 60 6.39 6.08 0.68
CA VAL A 60 6.45 5.35 -0.59
C VAL A 60 5.09 5.26 -1.24
N ASP A 61 5.03 5.60 -2.51
CA ASP A 61 3.88 5.37 -3.39
C ASP A 61 4.18 4.18 -4.31
N ALA A 62 3.16 3.36 -4.62
CA ALA A 62 3.23 2.29 -5.60
C ALA A 62 2.44 2.62 -6.86
N SER A 63 2.89 2.13 -8.02
CA SER A 63 2.04 2.07 -9.20
C SER A 63 0.98 0.98 -9.05
N ASN A 64 -0.20 1.18 -9.64
CA ASN A 64 -1.28 0.21 -9.63
C ASN A 64 -1.70 -0.14 -11.07
N ALA A 65 -2.52 -1.18 -11.23
CA ALA A 65 -3.08 -1.53 -12.53
C ALA A 65 -3.95 -0.38 -13.07
N ALA A 66 -3.87 -0.13 -14.38
CA ALA A 66 -4.59 0.97 -15.02
C ALA A 66 -6.11 0.71 -15.17
N SER A 67 -6.53 -0.54 -15.05
CA SER A 67 -7.90 -1.03 -15.14
C SER A 67 -8.04 -2.31 -14.33
N ASP A 68 -9.27 -2.73 -14.00
CA ASP A 68 -9.52 -4.02 -13.34
C ASP A 68 -8.80 -5.16 -14.07
N PRO A 69 -7.73 -5.72 -13.47
CA PRO A 69 -6.96 -6.78 -14.11
C PRO A 69 -7.64 -8.14 -13.93
N PHE A 70 -8.61 -8.24 -13.00
CA PHE A 70 -9.23 -9.49 -12.62
C PHE A 70 -10.15 -10.01 -13.72
N SER A 71 -10.29 -11.34 -13.78
CA SER A 71 -11.04 -12.04 -14.83
C SER A 71 -10.49 -11.86 -16.25
N THR A 72 -9.32 -11.24 -16.39
CA THR A 72 -8.54 -11.27 -17.63
C THR A 72 -7.52 -12.40 -17.56
N ALA A 73 -7.27 -13.07 -18.70
CA ALA A 73 -6.23 -14.08 -18.81
C ALA A 73 -4.88 -13.47 -19.22
N ASP A 74 -4.77 -12.13 -19.21
CA ASP A 74 -3.61 -11.40 -19.69
C ASP A 74 -2.78 -10.89 -18.49
N PRO A 75 -1.60 -11.46 -18.22
CA PRO A 75 -0.74 -11.03 -17.11
C PRO A 75 -0.30 -9.58 -17.24
N ALA A 76 -0.25 -9.00 -18.45
CA ALA A 76 0.17 -7.61 -18.66
C ALA A 76 -0.82 -6.57 -18.10
N ASN A 77 -2.05 -6.95 -17.75
CA ASN A 77 -2.98 -6.04 -17.09
C ASN A 77 -2.68 -5.86 -15.59
N TYR A 78 -1.94 -6.79 -15.00
CA TYR A 78 -1.59 -6.80 -13.58
C TYR A 78 -0.33 -5.98 -13.33
N ASN A 79 -0.29 -5.23 -12.24
CA ASN A 79 0.89 -4.45 -11.86
C ASN A 79 1.68 -5.16 -10.76
N ALA A 80 3.01 -5.31 -10.95
CA ALA A 80 3.84 -6.03 -10.00
C ALA A 80 3.83 -5.44 -8.57
N THR A 81 3.72 -4.12 -8.40
CA THR A 81 3.77 -3.52 -7.04
C THR A 81 2.54 -3.79 -6.19
N GLU A 82 1.41 -4.18 -6.81
CA GLU A 82 0.21 -4.64 -6.08
C GLU A 82 0.44 -5.96 -5.32
N TYR A 83 1.57 -6.63 -5.55
CA TYR A 83 1.96 -7.89 -4.92
C TYR A 83 3.25 -7.81 -4.10
N VAL A 84 3.86 -6.62 -4.04
CA VAL A 84 5.12 -6.42 -3.31
C VAL A 84 4.85 -5.60 -2.07
N LEU A 85 5.29 -6.15 -0.94
CA LEU A 85 5.12 -5.53 0.38
C LEU A 85 6.49 -5.07 0.89
N LEU A 86 6.48 -4.07 1.77
CA LEU A 86 7.66 -3.39 2.31
C LEU A 86 7.69 -3.49 3.85
N ASN A 87 8.89 -3.47 4.41
CA ASN A 87 9.13 -3.18 5.82
C ASN A 87 10.56 -2.60 5.99
N ASN A 88 10.81 -1.89 7.09
CA ASN A 88 12.16 -1.44 7.47
C ASN A 88 12.99 -2.52 8.20
N THR A 89 12.41 -3.69 8.45
CA THR A 89 13.07 -4.85 9.07
C THR A 89 12.66 -6.14 8.37
N GLU A 90 13.60 -7.07 8.24
CA GLU A 90 13.39 -8.34 7.51
C GLU A 90 12.42 -9.30 8.23
N THR A 91 12.31 -9.17 9.55
CA THR A 91 11.63 -10.14 10.42
C THR A 91 10.25 -9.67 10.90
N ALA A 92 9.80 -8.51 10.47
CA ALA A 92 8.50 -7.95 10.87
C ALA A 92 7.41 -8.23 9.83
N THR A 93 6.19 -7.81 10.13
CA THR A 93 5.05 -7.88 9.20
C THR A 93 5.26 -6.90 8.05
N PHE A 94 5.29 -7.39 6.82
CA PHE A 94 5.38 -6.55 5.64
C PHE A 94 4.01 -5.98 5.26
N TYR A 95 3.98 -4.74 4.79
CA TYR A 95 2.76 -4.06 4.37
C TYR A 95 2.84 -3.56 2.93
N TYR A 96 1.72 -3.47 2.23
CA TYR A 96 1.66 -2.74 0.97
C TYR A 96 1.99 -1.26 1.20
N ALA A 97 2.73 -0.64 0.29
CA ALA A 97 2.80 0.82 0.23
C ALA A 97 1.38 1.36 0.01
N ASP A 98 0.80 0.91 -1.10
CA ASP A 98 -0.62 0.96 -1.41
C ASP A 98 -0.98 -0.22 -2.34
N SER A 99 -2.26 -0.59 -2.39
CA SER A 99 -2.78 -1.67 -3.24
C SER A 99 -4.23 -1.38 -3.63
N LEU A 100 -4.47 -1.25 -4.94
CA LEU A 100 -5.77 -0.95 -5.52
C LEU A 100 -6.61 -2.21 -5.73
N SER A 101 -7.90 -2.10 -5.44
CA SER A 101 -8.92 -3.12 -5.71
C SER A 101 -10.10 -2.51 -6.45
N TRP A 102 -10.69 -3.30 -7.34
CA TRP A 102 -11.76 -2.90 -8.23
C TRP A 102 -13.07 -3.60 -7.87
N ASN A 103 -14.18 -2.95 -8.18
CA ASN A 103 -15.49 -3.52 -8.00
C ASN A 103 -15.70 -4.74 -8.91
N GLU A 104 -16.41 -5.74 -8.38
CA GLU A 104 -16.78 -6.95 -9.11
C GLU A 104 -18.19 -7.36 -8.69
N SER A 105 -18.81 -8.26 -9.47
CA SER A 105 -20.15 -8.75 -9.14
C SER A 105 -20.16 -9.53 -7.82
N LYS A 106 -21.06 -9.15 -6.89
CA LYS A 106 -21.15 -9.81 -5.59
C LYS A 106 -21.59 -11.27 -5.73
N PRO A 107 -20.82 -12.25 -5.24
CA PRO A 107 -21.23 -13.65 -5.30
C PRO A 107 -22.36 -13.97 -4.31
N GLY A 108 -23.11 -15.04 -4.58
CA GLY A 108 -24.28 -15.45 -3.79
C GLY A 108 -23.97 -15.99 -2.39
N TYR A 109 -22.72 -16.38 -2.12
CA TYR A 109 -22.28 -16.84 -0.80
C TYR A 109 -21.82 -15.70 0.13
N ILE A 110 -21.84 -14.44 -0.35
CA ILE A 110 -21.57 -13.27 0.47
C ILE A 110 -22.89 -12.62 0.86
N ILE A 111 -23.13 -12.51 2.16
CA ILE A 111 -24.26 -11.77 2.73
C ILE A 111 -23.78 -10.32 2.94
N PRO A 112 -24.40 -9.33 2.26
CA PRO A 112 -23.97 -7.94 2.34
C PRO A 112 -24.38 -7.27 3.66
N PRO A 113 -23.92 -6.03 3.95
CA PRO A 113 -24.45 -5.22 5.02
C PRO A 113 -25.98 -5.08 4.95
N SER A 114 -26.64 -4.96 6.10
CA SER A 114 -28.10 -4.84 6.14
C SER A 114 -28.57 -3.60 5.37
N GLY A 115 -29.54 -3.78 4.47
CA GLY A 115 -30.08 -2.69 3.64
C GLY A 115 -29.24 -2.36 2.40
N TRP A 116 -28.09 -3.02 2.20
CA TRP A 116 -27.25 -2.82 1.02
C TRP A 116 -27.80 -3.56 -0.20
N THR A 117 -27.74 -2.91 -1.35
CA THR A 117 -27.97 -3.50 -2.67
C THR A 117 -26.82 -3.15 -3.60
N GLU A 118 -26.58 -3.96 -4.62
CA GLU A 118 -25.52 -3.68 -5.58
C GLU A 118 -25.97 -2.63 -6.60
N GLY A 119 -25.18 -1.58 -6.80
CA GLY A 119 -25.35 -0.60 -7.85
C GLY A 119 -25.23 0.86 -7.41
N ASP A 120 -25.46 1.76 -8.37
CA ASP A 120 -25.18 3.20 -8.30
C ASP A 120 -25.87 3.98 -7.18
N SER A 121 -26.87 3.40 -6.51
CA SER A 121 -27.64 4.08 -5.46
C SER A 121 -27.26 3.64 -4.04
N THR A 122 -26.45 2.59 -3.90
CA THR A 122 -26.20 1.95 -2.62
C THR A 122 -24.77 1.48 -2.46
N GLY A 123 -24.04 1.24 -3.54
CA GLY A 123 -22.60 0.96 -3.55
C GLY A 123 -22.23 -0.37 -4.21
N TYR A 124 -20.95 -0.73 -4.07
CA TYR A 124 -20.33 -1.82 -4.80
C TYR A 124 -19.62 -2.80 -3.88
N PHE A 125 -19.28 -3.96 -4.44
CA PHE A 125 -18.56 -5.03 -3.77
C PHE A 125 -17.22 -5.25 -4.47
N GLY A 126 -16.22 -5.67 -3.71
CA GLY A 126 -15.02 -6.24 -4.29
C GLY A 126 -14.16 -6.99 -3.29
N LYS A 127 -12.91 -7.25 -3.68
CA LYS A 127 -11.97 -7.96 -2.82
C LYS A 127 -10.50 -7.61 -3.04
N PHE A 128 -9.78 -7.51 -1.94
CA PHE A 128 -8.32 -7.56 -1.92
C PHE A 128 -7.90 -9.02 -1.98
N ARG A 129 -7.06 -9.36 -2.96
CA ARG A 129 -6.48 -10.70 -3.11
C ARG A 129 -5.05 -10.65 -2.60
N THR A 130 -4.72 -11.47 -1.63
CA THR A 130 -3.39 -11.57 -1.02
C THR A 130 -3.09 -13.03 -0.68
N VAL A 131 -1.94 -13.32 -0.06
CA VAL A 131 -1.60 -14.67 0.41
C VAL A 131 -1.83 -14.81 1.90
N SER A 132 -0.95 -14.23 2.72
CA SER A 132 -1.06 -14.17 4.17
C SER A 132 -0.56 -12.81 4.64
N LEU A 133 -1.40 -12.05 5.33
CA LEU A 133 -0.99 -10.75 5.90
C LEU A 133 -0.60 -10.86 7.39
N SER A 134 -0.99 -11.94 8.06
CA SER A 134 -0.57 -12.26 9.42
C SER A 134 0.76 -13.04 9.41
N SER A 135 1.68 -12.64 10.28
CA SER A 135 2.93 -13.39 10.45
C SER A 135 2.67 -14.79 11.01
N GLY A 136 3.24 -15.81 10.38
CA GLY A 136 3.25 -17.19 10.90
C GLY A 136 2.07 -18.09 10.53
N THR A 137 1.10 -17.61 9.74
CA THR A 137 0.04 -18.47 9.18
C THR A 137 0.38 -18.84 7.74
N ALA A 138 0.51 -20.15 7.47
CA ALA A 138 0.80 -20.73 6.15
C ALA A 138 -0.41 -20.67 5.20
N ASP A 139 -1.30 -19.70 5.40
CA ASP A 139 -2.53 -19.60 4.63
C ASP A 139 -2.20 -19.12 3.22
N VAL A 140 -2.45 -20.02 2.28
CA VAL A 140 -2.40 -19.74 0.85
C VAL A 140 -3.72 -19.09 0.43
N GLY A 141 -3.63 -18.00 -0.34
CA GLY A 141 -4.79 -17.39 -1.01
C GLY A 141 -5.84 -16.73 -0.09
N GLN A 142 -5.45 -15.74 0.71
CA GLN A 142 -6.40 -14.91 1.45
C GLN A 142 -7.14 -13.90 0.54
N GLN A 143 -8.45 -13.80 0.74
CA GLN A 143 -9.30 -12.78 0.12
C GLN A 143 -10.03 -11.99 1.20
N TYR A 144 -9.79 -10.67 1.24
CA TYR A 144 -10.55 -9.75 2.09
C TYR A 144 -11.60 -9.07 1.25
N TYR A 145 -12.86 -9.23 1.63
CA TYR A 145 -13.99 -8.62 0.94
C TYR A 145 -14.22 -7.20 1.40
N TRP A 146 -14.73 -6.38 0.50
CA TRP A 146 -15.16 -5.04 0.84
C TRP A 146 -16.52 -4.70 0.23
N PHE A 147 -17.22 -3.79 0.91
CA PHE A 147 -18.39 -3.12 0.40
C PHE A 147 -18.20 -1.62 0.52
N THR A 148 -18.65 -0.89 -0.48
CA THR A 148 -18.83 0.56 -0.39
C THR A 148 -20.32 0.84 -0.21
N ALA A 149 -20.63 1.91 0.52
CA ALA A 149 -21.97 2.45 0.62
C ALA A 149 -21.94 3.95 0.48
N GLN A 150 -22.77 4.49 -0.40
CA GLN A 150 -22.90 5.93 -0.59
C GLN A 150 -23.56 6.60 0.61
N ASP A 151 -23.22 7.87 0.85
CA ASP A 151 -24.09 8.72 1.66
C ASP A 151 -25.36 9.01 0.87
N ALA A 152 -26.52 8.77 1.50
CA ALA A 152 -27.84 9.00 0.93
C ALA A 152 -28.06 10.46 0.48
N ASP A 153 -27.35 11.42 1.10
CA ASP A 153 -27.52 12.85 0.83
C ASP A 153 -26.57 13.38 -0.26
N ALA A 154 -25.44 12.70 -0.54
CA ALA A 154 -24.40 13.18 -1.45
C ALA A 154 -24.33 12.45 -2.80
N GLY A 155 -24.78 11.20 -2.85
CA GLY A 155 -24.77 10.40 -4.09
C GLY A 155 -23.37 10.05 -4.61
N ASN A 156 -22.35 10.07 -3.74
CA ASN A 156 -20.99 9.58 -4.02
C ASN A 156 -20.53 8.67 -2.87
N CYS A 157 -19.44 7.93 -3.06
CA CYS A 157 -18.86 7.10 -2.00
C CYS A 157 -17.74 7.78 -1.22
N SER A 158 -17.23 8.95 -1.63
CA SER A 158 -16.11 9.62 -0.95
C SER A 158 -16.45 10.17 0.43
N ASN A 159 -17.73 10.36 0.76
CA ASN A 159 -18.21 10.69 2.11
C ASN A 159 -19.12 9.61 2.70
N GLY A 160 -19.14 8.44 2.08
CA GLY A 160 -19.98 7.32 2.47
C GLY A 160 -19.38 6.47 3.58
N THR A 161 -19.64 5.17 3.51
CA THR A 161 -19.11 4.17 4.43
C THR A 161 -18.44 3.05 3.66
N VAL A 162 -17.33 2.55 4.18
CA VAL A 162 -16.67 1.34 3.67
C VAL A 162 -16.78 0.22 4.71
N TYR A 163 -17.02 -1.00 4.25
CA TYR A 163 -17.04 -2.19 5.10
C TYR A 163 -15.95 -3.12 4.61
N ILE A 164 -14.98 -3.42 5.47
CA ILE A 164 -13.90 -4.37 5.17
C ILE A 164 -14.13 -5.66 5.96
N ALA A 165 -13.87 -6.81 5.34
CA ALA A 165 -14.01 -8.11 5.98
C ALA A 165 -13.14 -8.18 7.24
N THR A 166 -13.74 -8.67 8.32
CA THR A 166 -13.09 -8.93 9.61
C THR A 166 -12.26 -10.21 9.61
N SER A 167 -12.30 -11.02 8.56
CA SER A 167 -11.50 -12.23 8.41
C SER A 167 -11.38 -12.58 6.93
N PRO A 168 -10.24 -13.10 6.47
CA PRO A 168 -10.08 -13.48 5.08
C PRO A 168 -10.83 -14.77 4.78
N LYS A 169 -11.29 -14.89 3.54
CA LYS A 169 -11.59 -16.21 2.98
C LYS A 169 -10.29 -16.85 2.50
N THR A 170 -10.04 -18.08 2.93
CA THR A 170 -8.92 -18.92 2.49
C THR A 170 -9.42 -20.06 1.60
N ASP A 171 -8.52 -20.79 0.94
CA ASP A 171 -8.86 -21.93 0.08
C ASP A 171 -9.63 -23.05 0.80
N SER A 172 -9.32 -23.24 2.09
CA SER A 172 -9.95 -24.26 2.93
C SER A 172 -11.24 -23.77 3.58
N ALA A 173 -11.50 -22.46 3.56
CA ALA A 173 -12.72 -21.89 4.11
C ALA A 173 -13.91 -22.20 3.21
N SER A 174 -14.84 -23.00 3.76
CA SER A 174 -16.16 -23.23 3.18
C SER A 174 -17.21 -22.50 4.01
N GLY A 175 -18.22 -21.91 3.35
CA GLY A 175 -19.31 -21.21 4.03
C GLY A 175 -19.58 -19.83 3.45
N GLN A 176 -20.39 -19.07 4.18
CA GLN A 176 -20.76 -17.71 3.83
C GLN A 176 -19.86 -16.71 4.58
N THR A 177 -19.54 -15.59 3.94
CA THR A 177 -19.03 -14.41 4.65
C THR A 177 -20.20 -13.47 4.87
N ASP A 178 -20.41 -13.06 6.12
CA ASP A 178 -21.60 -12.32 6.54
C ASP A 178 -21.28 -10.94 7.08
N PHE A 179 -21.72 -9.90 6.36
CA PHE A 179 -21.59 -8.50 6.71
C PHE A 179 -22.83 -7.91 7.38
N SER A 180 -23.89 -8.69 7.61
CA SER A 180 -25.20 -8.17 8.08
C SER A 180 -25.13 -7.41 9.42
N SER A 181 -24.19 -7.76 10.29
CA SER A 181 -23.92 -7.09 11.57
C SER A 181 -22.61 -6.30 11.60
N HIS A 182 -21.94 -6.10 10.45
CA HIS A 182 -20.69 -5.36 10.40
C HIS A 182 -20.95 -3.85 10.54
N THR A 183 -20.15 -3.20 11.36
CA THR A 183 -20.07 -1.74 11.43
C THR A 183 -19.05 -1.28 10.40
N GLY A 184 -19.47 -0.45 9.46
CA GLY A 184 -18.56 0.14 8.48
C GLY A 184 -17.81 1.34 9.06
N ASP A 185 -16.72 1.70 8.38
CA ASP A 185 -15.89 2.86 8.70
C ASP A 185 -16.36 4.05 7.85
N ALA A 186 -16.65 5.17 8.51
CA ALA A 186 -17.13 6.39 7.84
C ALA A 186 -15.97 7.11 7.14
N LEU A 187 -16.18 7.49 5.89
CA LEU A 187 -15.15 8.10 5.06
C LEU A 187 -15.12 9.62 5.26
N THR A 188 -13.91 10.17 5.28
CA THR A 188 -13.70 11.62 5.20
C THR A 188 -13.28 11.97 3.79
N GLU A 189 -14.10 12.77 3.12
CA GLU A 189 -13.86 13.22 1.75
C GLU A 189 -12.60 14.08 1.65
N ASP A 190 -11.83 13.88 0.59
CA ASP A 190 -10.65 14.66 0.27
C ASP A 190 -11.02 16.05 -0.29
N ALA A 191 -10.03 16.92 -0.49
CA ALA A 191 -10.28 18.28 -0.93
C ALA A 191 -10.90 18.36 -2.34
N ASN A 192 -10.66 17.36 -3.20
CA ASN A 192 -11.13 17.33 -4.58
C ASN A 192 -12.44 16.55 -4.75
N GLN A 193 -12.91 15.86 -3.71
CA GLN A 193 -14.10 14.98 -3.74
C GLN A 193 -13.96 13.80 -4.72
N ASP A 194 -12.71 13.42 -5.03
CA ASP A 194 -12.42 12.27 -5.89
C ASP A 194 -12.30 11.00 -5.05
N TRP A 195 -11.92 11.14 -3.77
CA TRP A 195 -11.69 10.05 -2.84
C TRP A 195 -12.19 10.37 -1.43
N GLY A 196 -12.57 9.32 -0.71
CA GLY A 196 -12.83 9.33 0.73
C GLY A 196 -11.84 8.46 1.46
N TYR A 197 -11.33 8.89 2.60
CA TYR A 197 -10.34 8.14 3.37
C TYR A 197 -10.76 7.92 4.83
N THR A 198 -10.34 6.80 5.38
CA THR A 198 -10.46 6.49 6.81
C THR A 198 -9.43 5.44 7.22
N ASP A 199 -9.19 5.31 8.52
CA ASP A 199 -8.52 4.15 9.09
C ASP A 199 -9.46 2.94 9.08
N ILE A 200 -8.93 1.76 8.78
CA ILE A 200 -9.68 0.51 8.95
C ILE A 200 -9.73 0.21 10.45
N SER A 201 -10.88 0.46 11.08
CA SER A 201 -11.02 0.36 12.54
C SER A 201 -11.79 -0.88 13.00
N ASN A 202 -12.59 -1.49 12.09
CA ASN A 202 -13.58 -2.51 12.44
C ASN A 202 -13.39 -3.85 11.72
N GLY A 203 -12.15 -4.30 11.50
CA GLY A 203 -11.85 -5.63 10.97
C GLY A 203 -11.34 -6.56 12.06
N GLY A 204 -12.08 -7.55 12.54
CA GLY A 204 -11.65 -8.56 13.54
C GLY A 204 -10.38 -9.37 13.21
N ASP A 205 -9.72 -9.07 12.08
CA ASP A 205 -8.40 -9.53 11.72
C ASP A 205 -7.43 -8.36 11.85
N ALA A 206 -6.47 -8.52 12.76
CA ALA A 206 -5.41 -7.56 12.99
C ALA A 206 -4.66 -7.16 11.71
N ALA A 207 -4.62 -8.04 10.71
CA ALA A 207 -3.86 -7.81 9.49
C ALA A 207 -4.40 -6.68 8.60
N MET A 208 -5.71 -6.39 8.64
CA MET A 208 -6.31 -5.25 7.92
C MET A 208 -6.37 -3.98 8.76
N GLN A 209 -6.40 -4.09 10.10
CA GLN A 209 -6.49 -2.93 11.01
C GLN A 209 -5.28 -2.00 10.94
N ASP A 210 -4.18 -2.49 10.37
CA ASP A 210 -2.92 -1.78 10.23
C ASP A 210 -2.83 -0.93 8.94
N TYR A 211 -3.91 -0.85 8.16
CA TYR A 211 -4.00 -0.04 6.94
C TYR A 211 -5.02 1.08 7.08
N ALA A 212 -4.77 2.17 6.36
CA ALA A 212 -5.81 3.09 5.95
C ALA A 212 -6.47 2.59 4.65
N VAL A 213 -7.68 3.09 4.38
CA VAL A 213 -8.45 2.75 3.20
C VAL A 213 -8.96 4.02 2.52
N GLY A 214 -8.92 4.01 1.20
CA GLY A 214 -9.48 5.03 0.33
C GLY A 214 -10.56 4.44 -0.56
N VAL A 215 -11.65 5.19 -0.79
CA VAL A 215 -12.72 4.82 -1.71
C VAL A 215 -12.93 5.94 -2.71
N SER A 216 -12.89 5.58 -3.99
CA SER A 216 -13.20 6.51 -5.10
C SER A 216 -14.64 7.02 -5.02
N ALA A 217 -14.87 8.25 -5.47
CA ALA A 217 -16.18 8.88 -5.43
C ALA A 217 -17.25 8.11 -6.22
N ASP A 218 -16.86 7.44 -7.31
CA ASP A 218 -17.74 6.60 -8.13
C ASP A 218 -17.92 5.18 -7.57
N CYS A 219 -17.33 4.89 -6.41
CA CYS A 219 -17.40 3.63 -5.68
C CYS A 219 -16.75 2.43 -6.39
N SER A 220 -16.11 2.62 -7.56
CA SER A 220 -15.59 1.53 -8.39
C SER A 220 -14.25 0.99 -7.91
N GLN A 221 -13.52 1.79 -7.14
CA GLN A 221 -12.19 1.49 -6.64
C GLN A 221 -12.09 1.68 -5.12
N VAL A 222 -11.37 0.76 -4.49
CA VAL A 222 -10.96 0.83 -3.09
C VAL A 222 -9.46 0.57 -3.00
N ILE A 223 -8.72 1.43 -2.31
CA ILE A 223 -7.27 1.29 -2.11
C ILE A 223 -6.98 1.08 -0.63
N ILE A 224 -6.10 0.14 -0.29
CA ILE A 224 -5.52 0.04 1.06
C ILE A 224 -4.09 0.53 1.02
N PHE A 225 -3.65 1.20 2.08
CA PHE A 225 -2.31 1.78 2.12
C PHE A 225 -1.81 1.96 3.54
N ARG A 226 -0.49 1.87 3.70
CA ARG A 226 0.20 2.12 4.97
C ARG A 226 1.33 3.11 4.81
N TYR A 227 2.15 2.95 3.78
CA TYR A 227 3.34 3.80 3.57
C TYR A 227 3.12 4.91 2.55
N ASN A 228 1.93 5.04 1.96
CA ASN A 228 1.60 6.13 1.07
C ASN A 228 1.00 7.32 1.85
N TYR A 229 1.87 8.21 2.31
CA TYR A 229 1.49 9.39 3.08
C TYR A 229 0.74 10.46 2.26
N ASN A 230 0.91 10.45 0.92
CA ASN A 230 0.27 11.42 0.03
C ASN A 230 -1.25 11.24 -0.04
N LEU A 231 -1.75 10.02 0.15
CA LEU A 231 -3.19 9.73 0.06
C LEU A 231 -3.96 10.28 1.26
N CYS A 232 -3.43 10.11 2.47
CA CYS A 232 -4.11 10.58 3.68
C CYS A 232 -3.12 10.85 4.81
N SER A 233 -2.65 12.10 4.90
CA SER A 233 -1.73 12.55 5.96
C SER A 233 -2.37 12.59 7.36
N SER A 234 -3.70 12.54 7.44
CA SER A 234 -4.47 12.57 8.70
C SER A 234 -4.90 11.19 9.21
N CYS A 235 -4.75 10.15 8.40
CA CYS A 235 -5.11 8.78 8.77
C CYS A 235 -4.05 8.25 9.75
N SER A 236 -4.49 7.71 10.89
CA SER A 236 -3.60 7.29 11.96
C SER A 236 -2.90 5.95 11.70
N ASN A 237 -3.44 5.16 10.78
CA ASN A 237 -2.83 3.91 10.31
C ASN A 237 -1.78 4.12 9.21
N VAL A 238 -1.61 5.36 8.74
CA VAL A 238 -0.57 5.70 7.77
C VAL A 238 0.71 6.01 8.52
N ASP A 239 1.80 5.43 8.04
CA ASP A 239 3.11 5.50 8.68
C ASP A 239 4.18 5.86 7.65
N TYR A 240 5.30 6.38 8.12
CA TYR A 240 6.47 6.54 7.27
C TYR A 240 7.21 5.20 7.19
N LEU A 241 7.78 4.90 6.03
CA LEU A 241 8.70 3.77 5.91
C LEU A 241 9.97 4.02 6.76
N TYR A 242 10.31 5.29 6.97
CA TYR A 242 11.37 5.74 7.88
C TYR A 242 10.97 7.02 8.60
N ASP A 243 11.12 7.04 9.91
CA ASP A 243 10.85 8.19 10.79
C ASP A 243 11.96 8.29 11.86
N ASP A 244 13.12 8.81 11.46
CA ASP A 244 14.27 9.09 12.32
C ASP A 244 15.21 10.07 11.60
N THR A 245 16.36 10.40 12.17
CA THR A 245 17.35 11.30 11.55
C THR A 245 18.35 10.52 10.70
N LEU A 246 18.20 10.60 9.38
CA LEU A 246 19.20 10.10 8.43
C LEU A 246 20.12 11.24 8.00
N THR A 247 21.32 11.31 8.56
CA THR A 247 22.30 12.37 8.22
C THR A 247 22.93 12.17 6.83
N PRO A 248 23.42 13.22 6.16
CA PRO A 248 24.15 13.09 4.90
C PRO A 248 25.26 12.04 4.95
N GLY A 249 25.33 11.18 3.92
CA GLY A 249 26.27 10.07 3.79
C GLY A 249 25.94 8.82 4.61
N ASN A 250 24.90 8.86 5.46
CA ASN A 250 24.40 7.67 6.14
C ASN A 250 23.37 6.93 5.28
N LYS A 251 23.17 5.67 5.63
CA LYS A 251 22.26 4.75 4.96
C LYS A 251 21.34 4.01 5.92
N THR A 252 20.24 3.55 5.37
CA THR A 252 19.27 2.67 6.02
C THR A 252 18.85 1.57 5.05
N PHE A 253 18.24 0.51 5.57
CA PHE A 253 17.84 -0.65 4.80
C PHE A 253 16.34 -0.90 4.95
N TYR A 254 15.72 -1.29 3.85
CA TYR A 254 14.36 -1.77 3.80
C TYR A 254 14.34 -3.14 3.14
N TRP A 255 13.25 -3.85 3.32
CA TRP A 255 13.06 -5.18 2.79
C TRP A 255 11.79 -5.20 1.99
N VAL A 256 11.82 -5.94 0.88
CA VAL A 256 10.62 -6.24 0.09
C VAL A 256 10.35 -7.73 0.05
N ALA A 257 9.06 -8.06 0.09
CA ALA A 257 8.56 -9.43 0.00
C ALA A 257 7.52 -9.52 -1.12
N LEU A 258 7.57 -10.59 -1.92
CA LEU A 258 6.60 -10.86 -2.97
C LEU A 258 5.51 -11.82 -2.47
N LYS A 259 4.25 -11.43 -2.68
CA LYS A 259 3.05 -12.17 -2.32
C LYS A 259 2.09 -12.21 -3.50
N VAL A 260 2.19 -13.26 -4.32
CA VAL A 260 1.33 -13.43 -5.50
C VAL A 260 0.07 -14.20 -5.09
N PRO A 261 -1.13 -13.59 -5.10
CA PRO A 261 -2.35 -14.27 -4.74
C PRO A 261 -2.79 -15.27 -5.80
N GLN A 262 -3.79 -16.08 -5.45
CA GLN A 262 -4.44 -16.94 -6.43
C GLN A 262 -5.25 -16.15 -7.45
N GLY A 263 -5.39 -16.72 -8.65
CA GLY A 263 -6.16 -16.14 -9.75
C GLY A 263 -5.39 -15.11 -10.58
N VAL A 264 -4.10 -14.95 -10.32
CA VAL A 264 -3.15 -14.26 -11.21
C VAL A 264 -2.78 -15.21 -12.35
N PRO A 265 -2.90 -14.80 -13.64
CA PRO A 265 -2.52 -15.63 -14.78
C PRO A 265 -1.01 -15.80 -14.87
N ASP A 266 -0.59 -16.92 -15.49
CA ASP A 266 0.83 -17.16 -15.80
C ASP A 266 1.37 -16.15 -16.82
N GLY A 267 2.62 -15.75 -16.64
CA GLY A 267 3.37 -14.85 -17.50
C GLY A 267 3.90 -13.61 -16.79
N ASN A 268 4.41 -12.66 -17.58
CA ASN A 268 5.02 -11.45 -17.05
C ASN A 268 3.95 -10.38 -16.81
N MET A 269 3.91 -9.88 -15.58
CA MET A 269 3.14 -8.69 -15.20
C MET A 269 3.74 -7.42 -15.81
N ASP A 270 2.95 -6.35 -15.82
CA ASP A 270 3.50 -5.02 -16.07
C ASP A 270 4.48 -4.63 -14.94
N THR A 271 5.49 -3.85 -15.31
CA THR A 271 6.51 -3.41 -14.36
C THR A 271 5.92 -2.41 -13.39
N GLY A 272 5.92 -2.77 -12.11
CA GLY A 272 5.55 -1.84 -11.04
C GLY A 272 6.70 -0.92 -10.63
N ILE A 273 6.36 0.27 -10.16
CA ILE A 273 7.29 1.31 -9.73
C ILE A 273 6.95 1.72 -8.30
N PHE A 274 7.93 1.63 -7.40
CA PHE A 274 7.89 2.33 -6.12
C PHE A 274 8.54 3.70 -6.24
N THR A 275 7.84 4.74 -5.79
CA THR A 275 8.36 6.11 -5.72
C THR A 275 8.62 6.45 -4.27
N PHE A 276 9.90 6.63 -3.92
CA PHE A 276 10.31 7.04 -2.58
C PHE A 276 10.38 8.55 -2.50
N THR A 277 9.70 9.14 -1.52
CA THR A 277 9.74 10.57 -1.24
C THR A 277 10.33 10.80 0.13
N ALA A 278 11.36 11.66 0.20
CA ALA A 278 12.08 11.96 1.43
C ALA A 278 11.93 13.44 1.78
N GLU A 279 11.63 13.72 3.05
CA GLU A 279 11.51 15.08 3.57
C GLU A 279 12.65 15.34 4.55
N GLY A 280 13.20 16.56 4.50
CA GLY A 280 14.36 16.94 5.31
C GLY A 280 14.10 18.20 6.11
N ASN A 281 14.88 18.35 7.19
CA ASN A 281 14.83 19.48 8.11
C ASN A 281 16.01 20.44 7.90
#